data_AF-A0A9Q3QXV2-F1
#
_entry.id   AF-A0A9Q3QXV2-F1
#
_cell.length_a   1.000
_cell.length_b   1.000
_cell.length_c   1.000
_cell.angle_alpha   90.00
_cell.angle_beta   90.00
_cell.angle_gamma   90.00
#
_symmetry.space_group_name_H-M   'P 1'
#
loop_
_entity.id
_entity.type
_entity.pdbx_description
1 polymer ?
#
loop_
_entity_poly.entity_id
_entity_poly.type
_entity_poly.pdbx_seq_one_letter_code
_entity_poly.pdbx_strand_id
1 'polypeptide(L)' 'MIGNQEGRRIWSQWYAWHPVVPIDDTVFWLETVYRRETAEGLWQYRSFRPEFERTQASAALPICPGA' A
#
# COMPACT_ATOMS: atom_id res chain seq x y z
N MET A 1 -26.35 -22.33 4.46
CA MET A 1 -25.55 -21.36 3.68
C MET A 1 -24.96 -20.35 4.64
N ILE A 2 -23.73 -20.55 5.11
CA ILE A 2 -23.06 -19.64 6.03
C ILE A 2 -22.52 -18.49 5.20
N GLY A 3 -23.18 -17.33 5.28
CA GLY A 3 -22.73 -16.09 4.64
C GLY A 3 -21.39 -15.68 5.24
N ASN A 4 -20.34 -15.80 4.45
CA ASN A 4 -18.98 -15.46 4.83
C ASN A 4 -18.84 -13.93 4.93
N GLN A 5 -19.23 -13.37 6.08
CA GLN A 5 -19.07 -11.93 6.42
C GLN A 5 -17.60 -11.55 6.71
N GLU A 6 -16.65 -12.48 6.60
CA GLU A 6 -15.21 -12.28 6.79
C GLU A 6 -14.54 -11.48 5.64
N GLY A 7 -15.26 -11.21 4.54
CA GLY A 7 -14.73 -10.50 3.37
C GLY A 7 -14.31 -9.05 3.61
N ARG A 8 -14.59 -8.46 4.78
CA ARG A 8 -14.31 -7.03 5.08
C ARG A 8 -13.03 -6.77 5.86
N ARG A 9 -12.28 -7.79 6.29
CA ARG A 9 -11.06 -7.60 7.10
C ARG A 9 -9.80 -8.23 6.51
N ILE A 10 -9.93 -9.05 5.47
CA ILE A 10 -8.79 -9.76 4.89
C ILE A 10 -8.12 -8.83 3.86
N TRP A 11 -6.85 -8.52 4.13
CA TRP A 11 -5.99 -7.86 3.17
C TRP A 11 -5.47 -8.89 2.17
N SER A 12 -5.64 -8.62 0.88
CA SER A 12 -5.10 -9.46 -0.19
C SER A 12 -3.86 -8.81 -0.78
N GLN A 13 -2.86 -9.61 -1.13
CA GLN A 13 -1.70 -9.11 -1.86
C GLN A 13 -2.11 -8.74 -3.30
N TRP A 14 -1.59 -7.61 -3.79
CA TRP A 14 -1.90 -7.11 -5.11
C TRP A 14 -0.74 -6.27 -5.67
N TYR A 15 -0.53 -6.33 -6.99
CA TYR A 15 0.54 -5.58 -7.65
C TYR A 15 0.02 -4.25 -8.21
N ALA A 16 0.60 -3.14 -7.76
CA ALA A 16 0.20 -1.78 -8.12
C ALA A 16 0.66 -1.36 -9.52
N TRP A 17 0.02 -1.92 -10.56
CA TRP A 17 0.33 -1.60 -11.95
C TRP A 17 -0.07 -0.16 -12.35
N HIS A 18 -0.90 0.51 -11.54
CA HIS A 18 -1.21 1.94 -11.64
C HIS A 18 -0.86 2.65 -10.32
N PRO A 19 -0.64 3.97 -10.33
CA PRO A 19 -0.40 4.71 -9.11
C PRO A 19 -1.59 4.59 -8.15
N VAL A 20 -1.30 4.27 -6.89
CA VAL A 20 -2.27 4.20 -5.78
C VAL A 20 -1.74 4.94 -4.57
N VAL A 21 -2.64 5.49 -3.77
CA VAL A 21 -2.30 6.17 -2.50
C VAL A 21 -2.74 5.26 -1.35
N PRO A 22 -1.81 4.56 -0.68
CA PRO A 22 -2.13 3.79 0.50
C PRO A 22 -2.50 4.68 1.68
N ILE A 23 -3.23 4.11 2.64
CA ILE A 23 -3.67 4.84 3.83
C ILE A 23 -2.53 5.21 4.79
N ASP A 24 -1.39 4.52 4.71
CA ASP A 24 -0.30 4.63 5.68
C ASP A 24 0.99 5.24 5.08
N ASP A 25 0.98 5.77 3.85
CA ASP A 25 2.21 6.04 3.08
C ASP A 25 2.02 7.04 1.90
N THR A 26 3.06 7.22 1.09
CA THR A 26 3.11 8.02 -0.15
C THR A 26 2.59 7.24 -1.37
N VAL A 27 2.59 7.82 -2.58
CA VAL A 27 2.09 7.16 -3.80
C VAL A 27 2.94 5.91 -4.12
N PHE A 28 2.31 4.74 -4.31
CA PHE A 28 2.97 3.50 -4.76
C PHE A 28 2.67 3.25 -6.24
N TRP A 29 3.70 2.84 -6.99
CA TRP A 29 3.58 2.40 -8.38
C TRP A 29 4.61 1.30 -8.68
N LEU A 30 4.18 0.26 -9.39
CA LEU A 30 4.97 -0.91 -9.78
C LEU A 30 5.53 -1.72 -8.59
N GLU A 31 4.85 -1.69 -7.44
CA GLU A 31 5.21 -2.43 -6.22
C GLU A 31 4.06 -3.32 -5.74
N THR A 32 4.40 -4.36 -4.96
CA THR A 32 3.40 -5.20 -4.27
C THR A 32 2.86 -4.47 -3.05
N VAL A 33 1.54 -4.35 -2.97
CA VAL A 33 0.81 -3.73 -1.87
C VAL A 33 -0.27 -4.67 -1.35
N TYR A 34 -0.75 -4.40 -0.15
CA TYR A 34 -1.99 -5.00 0.33
C TYR A 34 -3.18 -4.18 -0.15
N ARG A 35 -4.23 -4.85 -0.62
CA ARG A 35 -5.48 -4.24 -1.04
C ARG A 35 -6.66 -4.91 -0.33
N ARG A 36 -7.67 -4.13 0.06
CA ARG A 36 -8.95 -4.63 0.57
C ARG A 36 -10.12 -3.80 0.04
N GLU A 37 -11.28 -4.43 -0.09
CA GLU A 37 -12.52 -3.74 -0.44
C GLU A 37 -13.22 -3.28 0.85
N THR A 38 -13.64 -2.02 0.90
CA THR A 38 -14.40 -1.48 2.03
C THR A 38 -15.86 -1.92 1.95
N ALA A 39 -16.59 -1.67 3.05
CA ALA A 39 -18.03 -1.89 3.08
C ALA A 39 -18.80 -1.10 2.01
N GLU A 40 -18.20 -0.03 1.47
CA GLU A 40 -18.75 0.90 0.50
C GLU A 40 -18.37 0.54 -0.95
N GLY A 41 -17.63 -0.57 -1.16
CA GLY A 41 -17.14 -0.97 -2.48
C GLY A 41 -15.91 -0.19 -2.97
N LEU A 42 -15.24 0.55 -2.07
CA LEU A 42 -14.02 1.28 -2.39
C LEU A 42 -12.78 0.42 -2.11
N TRP A 43 -11.71 0.62 -2.88
CA TRP A 43 -10.45 -0.06 -2.63
C TRP A 43 -9.56 0.74 -1.69
N GLN A 44 -9.13 0.10 -0.61
CA GLN A 44 -8.09 0.61 0.28
C GLN A 44 -6.80 -0.14 0.02
N TYR A 45 -5.69 0.58 0.10
CA TYR A 45 -4.35 0.08 -0.14
C TYR A 45 -3.48 0.31 1.09
N ARG A 46 -2.52 -0.59 1.31
CA ARG A 46 -1.54 -0.53 2.40
C ARG A 46 -0.19 -0.98 1.89
N SER A 47 0.87 -0.23 2.21
CA SER A 47 2.22 -0.57 1.76
C SER A 47 2.73 -1.83 2.47
N PHE A 48 3.56 -2.60 1.76
CA PHE A 48 4.23 -3.80 2.30
C PHE A 48 5.44 -3.43 3.18
N ARG A 49 5.90 -2.18 3.08
CA ARG A 49 7.09 -1.69 3.77
C ARG A 49 6.84 -1.66 5.28
N PRO A 50 7.69 -2.28 6.10
CA PRO A 50 7.69 -2.06 7.54
C PRO A 50 8.04 -0.59 7.82
N GLU A 51 7.51 -0.04 8.92
CA GLU A 51 7.66 1.37 9.31
C GLU A 51 9.12 1.85 9.35
N PHE A 52 10.04 0.95 9.67
CA PHE A 52 11.48 1.21 9.69
C PHE A 52 12.05 1.53 8.29
N GLU A 53 11.66 0.80 7.25
CA GLU A 53 12.09 1.09 5.87
C GLU A 53 11.47 2.37 5.33
N ARG A 54 10.24 2.71 5.75
CA ARG A 54 9.57 3.97 5.37
C ARG A 54 10.31 5.19 5.90
N THR A 55 10.76 5.10 7.15
CA THR A 55 11.53 6.16 7.79
C THR A 55 12.86 6.36 7.07
N GLN A 56 13.53 5.28 6.67
CA GLN A 56 14.79 5.34 5.94
C GLN A 56 14.61 5.89 4.50
N ALA A 57 13.56 5.47 3.79
CA ALA A 57 13.25 6.00 2.46
C ALA A 57 12.87 7.48 2.49
N SER A 58 12.11 7.92 3.50
CA SER A 58 11.76 9.33 3.69
C SER A 58 12.96 10.18 4.14
N ALA A 59 13.91 9.58 4.88
CA ALA A 59 15.13 10.24 5.33
C ALA A 59 16.25 10.26 4.26
N ALA A 60 16.13 9.47 3.20
CA ALA A 60 17.06 9.47 2.09
C ALA A 60 16.85 10.74 1.26
N LEU A 61 17.62 11.79 1.57
CA LEU A 61 17.79 12.92 0.66
C LEU A 61 18.31 12.37 -0.68
N PRO A 62 17.71 12.73 -1.83
CA PRO A 62 18.27 12.34 -3.12
C PRO A 62 19.67 12.94 -3.21
N ILE A 63 20.69 12.10 -3.18
CA ILE A 63 22.06 12.52 -3.48
C ILE A 63 22.08 12.79 -4.97
N CYS A 64 21.93 14.04 -5.38
CA CYS A 64 22.21 14.47 -6.74
C CYS A 64 23.74 14.50 -6.90
N PRO A 65 24.39 13.58 -7.64
CA PRO A 65 25.81 13.69 -7.92
C PRO A 65 25.95 14.68 -9.08
N GLY A 66 26.10 15.95 -8.74
CA GLY A 66 26.26 17.01 -9.73
C GLY A 66 26.72 18.31 -9.09
N ALA A 67 28.02 18.41 -8.82
CA ALA A 67 28.75 19.66 -8.62
C ALA A 67 30.11 19.52 -9.32
#